data_AF-A0A7V2MEZ0-F1
#
_entry.id   AF-A0A7V2MEZ0-F1
#
_cell.length_a   1.000
_cell.length_b   1.000
_cell.length_c   1.000
_cell.angle_alpha   90.00
_cell.angle_beta   90.00
_cell.angle_gamma   90.00
#
_symmetry.space_group_name_H-M   'P 1'
#
loop_
_entity.id
_entity.type
_entity.pdbx_description
1 polymer ?
#
loop_
_entity_poly.entity_id
_entity_poly.type
_entity_poly.pdbx_seq_one_letter_code
_entity_poly.pdbx_strand_id
1 'polypeptide(L)'
;MDLKEYYGKIRELARSLPEDFVVVVSRATPDGGRAGVYGEVSREDAAKLVVEGRAELASPEQSAEFREQVRQAAKAAENEAVRNQIQVKIVADSDWGAIRDARSSPKA
;
A
#
# COMPACT_ATOMS: atom_id res chain seq x y z
N MET A 1 20.27 -27.47 0.14
CA MET A 1 19.23 -26.97 -0.77
C MET A 1 19.83 -26.95 -2.16
N ASP A 2 19.24 -27.69 -3.11
CA ASP A 2 19.65 -27.58 -4.51
C ASP A 2 19.10 -26.25 -5.06
N LEU A 3 20.00 -25.29 -5.32
CA LEU A 3 19.64 -23.97 -5.83
C LEU A 3 18.93 -24.06 -7.18
N LYS A 4 19.31 -25.03 -8.02
CA LYS A 4 18.72 -25.20 -9.35
C LYS A 4 17.28 -25.67 -9.24
N GLU A 5 17.00 -26.62 -8.36
CA GLU A 5 15.63 -27.05 -8.07
C GLU A 5 14.81 -25.93 -7.44
N TYR A 6 15.40 -25.17 -6.52
CA TYR A 6 14.72 -24.05 -5.86
C TYR A 6 14.25 -22.98 -6.85
N TYR A 7 15.17 -22.45 -7.67
CA TYR A 7 14.82 -21.46 -8.68
C TYR A 7 13.97 -22.06 -9.80
N GLY A 8 14.07 -23.38 -10.05
CA GLY A 8 13.17 -24.12 -10.93
C GLY A 8 11.72 -24.02 -10.46
N LYS A 9 11.45 -24.35 -9.19
CA LYS A 9 10.10 -24.28 -8.58
C LYS A 9 9.52 -22.87 -8.61
N ILE A 10 10.34 -21.85 -8.30
CA ILE A 10 9.89 -20.45 -8.35
C ILE A 10 9.46 -20.08 -9.77
N ARG A 11 10.27 -20.40 -10.79
CA ARG A 11 9.98 -20.06 -12.19
C ARG A 11 8.75 -20.80 -12.71
N GLU A 12 8.59 -22.06 -12.34
CA GLU A 12 7.43 -22.87 -12.71
C GLU A 12 6.15 -22.30 -12.10
N LEU A 13 6.16 -22.03 -10.79
CA LEU A 13 5.00 -21.43 -10.11
C LEU A 13 4.69 -20.04 -10.66
N ALA A 14 5.69 -19.19 -10.87
CA ALA A 14 5.50 -17.88 -11.47
C ALA A 14 4.81 -17.98 -12.84
N ARG A 15 5.23 -18.90 -13.72
CA ARG A 15 4.61 -19.10 -15.04
C ARG A 15 3.15 -19.56 -14.97
N SER A 16 2.75 -20.23 -13.88
CA SER A 16 1.37 -20.67 -13.70
C SER A 16 0.42 -19.54 -13.26
N LEU A 17 0.96 -18.44 -12.76
CA LEU A 17 0.17 -17.29 -12.31
C LEU A 17 -0.21 -16.41 -13.51
N PRO A 18 -1.51 -16.18 -13.75
CA PRO A 18 -1.98 -15.46 -14.94
C PRO A 18 -1.78 -13.93 -14.84
N GLU A 19 -1.72 -13.39 -13.63
CA GLU A 19 -1.63 -11.95 -13.37
C GLU A 19 -0.20 -11.51 -13.07
N ASP A 20 0.16 -10.29 -13.45
CA ASP A 20 1.51 -9.74 -13.18
C ASP A 20 1.66 -9.35 -11.70
N PHE A 21 0.55 -8.96 -11.07
CA PHE A 21 0.45 -8.67 -9.65
C PHE A 21 -0.57 -9.62 -9.01
N VAL A 22 -0.15 -10.28 -7.94
CA VAL A 22 -0.94 -11.33 -7.29
C VAL A 22 -1.08 -11.00 -5.83
N VAL A 23 -2.30 -11.16 -5.31
CA VAL A 23 -2.58 -11.00 -3.90
C VAL A 23 -2.18 -12.28 -3.16
N VAL A 24 -1.35 -12.12 -2.13
CA VAL A 24 -0.91 -13.21 -1.26
C VAL A 24 -1.34 -12.94 0.18
N VAL A 25 -1.54 -14.01 0.93
CA VAL A 25 -1.84 -13.98 2.37
C VAL A 25 -0.61 -14.45 3.13
N SER A 26 -0.08 -13.63 4.02
CA SER A 26 1.06 -14.02 4.84
C SER A 26 0.72 -15.20 5.77
N ARG A 27 1.67 -16.12 5.91
CA ARG A 27 1.64 -17.14 6.96
C ARG A 27 2.39 -16.63 8.19
N ALA A 28 2.12 -17.23 9.34
CA ALA A 28 2.93 -16.99 10.52
C ALA A 28 4.36 -17.46 10.23
N THR A 29 5.32 -16.53 10.24
CA THR A 29 6.73 -16.88 10.10
C THR A 29 7.40 -16.94 11.48
N PRO A 30 8.39 -17.81 11.68
CA PRO A 30 9.17 -17.86 12.92
C PRO A 30 9.85 -16.54 13.26
N ASP A 31 10.12 -15.72 12.25
CA ASP A 31 10.78 -14.41 12.34
C ASP A 31 9.85 -13.28 12.82
N GLY A 32 8.63 -13.62 13.28
CA GLY A 32 7.66 -12.64 13.80
C GLY A 32 6.68 -12.07 12.78
N GLY A 33 6.58 -12.69 11.59
CA GLY A 33 5.61 -12.29 10.57
C GLY A 33 4.17 -12.53 11.03
N ARG A 34 3.35 -11.49 10.98
CA ARG A 34 1.92 -11.58 11.28
C ARG A 34 1.21 -12.37 10.19
N ALA A 35 0.52 -13.44 10.57
CA ALA A 35 -0.33 -14.21 9.66
C ALA A 35 -1.60 -13.43 9.27
N GLY A 36 -2.13 -13.70 8.08
CA GLY A 36 -3.40 -13.16 7.61
C GLY A 36 -3.32 -11.73 7.07
N VAL A 37 -2.11 -11.23 6.79
CA VAL A 37 -1.93 -9.94 6.13
C VAL A 37 -1.96 -10.17 4.64
N TYR A 38 -2.88 -9.47 3.97
CA TYR A 38 -2.98 -9.47 2.52
C TYR A 38 -1.99 -8.45 1.93
N GLY A 39 -1.34 -8.83 0.84
CA GLY A 39 -0.45 -7.94 0.10
C GLY A 39 -0.47 -8.26 -1.38
N GLU A 40 -0.44 -7.24 -2.22
CA GLU A 40 -0.30 -7.39 -3.67
C GLU A 40 1.17 -7.23 -4.05
N VAL A 41 1.75 -8.28 -4.64
CA VAL A 41 3.17 -8.35 -4.98
C VAL A 41 3.36 -8.80 -6.42
N SER A 42 4.58 -8.66 -6.94
CA SER A 42 4.90 -9.17 -8.27
C SER A 42 4.72 -10.69 -8.35
N ARG A 43 4.43 -11.20 -9.54
CA ARG A 43 4.35 -12.63 -9.83
C ARG A 43 5.56 -13.43 -9.34
N GLU A 44 6.76 -12.89 -9.51
CA GLU A 44 8.00 -13.55 -9.10
C GLU A 44 8.13 -13.61 -7.57
N ASP A 45 7.79 -12.52 -6.89
CA ASP A 45 7.81 -12.45 -5.44
C ASP A 45 6.72 -13.34 -4.81
N ALA A 46 5.52 -13.37 -5.39
CA ALA A 46 4.45 -14.27 -4.96
C ALA A 46 4.92 -15.74 -5.03
N ALA A 47 5.50 -16.13 -6.16
CA ALA A 47 6.00 -17.49 -6.35
C ALA A 47 7.12 -17.82 -5.33
N LYS A 48 8.05 -16.89 -5.11
CA LYS A 48 9.09 -17.05 -4.10
C LYS A 48 8.53 -17.21 -2.70
N LEU A 49 7.61 -16.35 -2.28
CA LEU A 49 7.00 -16.39 -0.95
C LEU A 49 6.21 -17.69 -0.70
N VAL A 50 5.54 -18.21 -1.74
CA VAL A 50 4.80 -19.47 -1.66
C VAL A 50 5.75 -20.66 -1.59
N VAL A 51 6.81 -20.71 -2.40
CA VAL A 51 7.83 -21.78 -2.35
C VAL A 51 8.58 -21.78 -1.03
N GLU A 52 8.84 -20.61 -0.45
CA GLU A 52 9.44 -20.45 0.88
C GLU A 52 8.46 -20.77 2.02
N GLY A 53 7.17 -21.02 1.73
CA GLY A 53 6.15 -21.30 2.74
C GLY A 53 5.82 -20.09 3.62
N ARG A 54 6.13 -18.88 3.18
CA ARG A 54 5.91 -17.62 3.91
C ARG A 54 4.57 -16.96 3.58
N ALA A 55 3.98 -17.31 2.44
CA ALA A 55 2.67 -16.84 2.04
C ALA A 55 1.89 -17.93 1.30
N GLU A 56 0.59 -17.70 1.14
CA GLU A 56 -0.32 -18.49 0.31
C GLU A 56 -0.99 -17.58 -0.74
N LEU A 57 -1.36 -18.14 -1.89
CA LEU A 57 -2.12 -17.40 -2.88
C LEU A 57 -3.53 -17.11 -2.35
N ALA A 58 -3.96 -15.86 -2.41
CA ALA A 58 -5.33 -15.50 -2.07
C ALA A 58 -6.29 -16.06 -3.13
N SER A 59 -7.52 -16.39 -2.72
CA SER A 59 -8.57 -16.77 -3.67
C SER A 59 -8.93 -15.57 -4.57
N PRO A 60 -9.60 -15.79 -5.72
CA PRO A 60 -10.09 -14.69 -6.56
C PRO A 60 -11.00 -13.72 -5.80
N GLU A 61 -11.85 -14.24 -4.92
CA GLU A 61 -12.76 -13.44 -4.08
C GLU A 61 -11.98 -12.58 -3.08
N GLN A 62 -11.02 -13.18 -2.38
CA GLN A 62 -10.17 -12.47 -1.43
C GLN A 62 -9.31 -11.40 -2.12
N SER A 63 -8.82 -11.69 -3.32
CA SER A 63 -8.05 -10.76 -4.14
C SER A 63 -8.91 -9.56 -4.55
N ALA A 64 -10.15 -9.80 -4.97
CA ALA A 64 -11.09 -8.74 -5.33
C ALA A 64 -11.45 -7.86 -4.12
N GLU A 65 -11.71 -8.49 -2.97
CA GLU A 65 -12.01 -7.76 -1.73
C GLU A 65 -10.85 -6.88 -1.30
N PHE A 66 -9.63 -7.42 -1.30
CA PHE A 66 -8.42 -6.65 -0.96
C PHE A 66 -8.22 -5.45 -1.89
N ARG A 67 -8.36 -5.65 -3.21
CA ARG A 67 -8.23 -4.58 -4.21
C ARG A 67 -9.30 -3.49 -4.04
N GLU A 68 -10.52 -3.87 -3.64
CA GLU A 68 -11.56 -2.89 -3.31
C GLU A 68 -11.20 -2.10 -2.06
N GLN A 69 -10.77 -2.77 -0.98
CA GLN A 69 -10.34 -2.11 0.25
C GLN A 69 -9.19 -1.12 -0.01
N VAL A 70 -8.20 -1.52 -0.81
CA VAL A 70 -7.08 -0.63 -1.20
C VAL A 70 -7.58 0.57 -2.00
N ARG A 71 -8.49 0.40 -2.96
CA ARG A 71 -9.08 1.51 -3.72
C ARG A 71 -9.84 2.49 -2.82
N GLN A 72 -10.65 1.98 -1.89
CA GLN A 72 -11.39 2.82 -0.95
C GLN A 72 -10.45 3.59 -0.02
N ALA A 73 -9.41 2.93 0.49
CA ALA A 73 -8.39 3.55 1.33
C ALA A 73 -7.62 4.64 0.57
N ALA A 74 -7.23 4.39 -0.68
CA ALA A 74 -6.55 5.36 -1.52
C ALA A 74 -7.41 6.60 -1.76
N LYS A 75 -8.70 6.42 -2.08
CA LYS A 75 -9.66 7.51 -2.27
C LYS A 75 -9.88 8.33 -0.99
N ALA A 76 -9.96 7.66 0.16
CA ALA A 76 -10.08 8.35 1.45
C ALA A 76 -8.84 9.20 1.76
N ALA A 77 -7.64 8.67 1.53
CA ALA A 77 -6.39 9.38 1.72
C ALA A 77 -6.24 10.58 0.75
N GLU A 78 -6.67 10.43 -0.51
CA GLU A 78 -6.70 11.52 -1.47
C GLU A 78 -7.63 12.66 -1.02
N ASN A 79 -8.85 12.32 -0.59
CA ASN A 79 -9.80 13.31 -0.07
C ASN A 79 -9.26 14.04 1.17
N GLU A 80 -8.59 13.33 2.07
CA GLU A 80 -7.95 13.93 3.25
C GLU A 80 -6.79 14.85 2.86
N ALA A 81 -5.96 14.47 1.89
CA ALA A 81 -4.89 15.31 1.37
C ALA A 81 -5.42 16.61 0.76
N VAL A 82 -6.49 16.54 -0.05
CA VAL A 82 -7.16 17.72 -0.61
C VAL A 82 -7.74 18.60 0.49
N ARG A 83 -8.40 18.03 1.49
CA ARG A 83 -8.95 18.76 2.64
C ARG A 83 -7.86 19.48 3.43
N ASN A 84 -6.76 18.79 3.75
CA ASN A 84 -5.61 19.37 4.44
C ASN A 84 -4.99 20.51 3.62
N GLN A 85 -4.86 20.36 2.30
CA GLN A 85 -4.34 21.42 1.45
C GLN A 85 -5.24 22.67 1.45
N ILE A 86 -6.57 22.50 1.41
CA ILE A 86 -7.52 23.61 1.50
C ILE A 86 -7.40 24.29 2.87
N GLN A 87 -7.34 23.53 3.96
CA GLN A 87 -7.22 24.07 5.32
C GLN A 87 -5.94 24.90 5.50
N VAL A 88 -4.80 24.42 4.98
CA VAL A 88 -3.53 25.17 5.03
C VAL A 88 -3.63 26.49 4.25
N LYS A 89 -4.28 26.50 3.08
CA LYS A 89 -4.46 27.73 2.29
C LYS A 89 -5.32 28.77 3.02
N ILE A 90 -6.43 28.35 3.64
CA ILE A 90 -7.31 29.26 4.38
C ILE A 90 -6.58 29.88 5.57
N VAL A 91 -5.81 29.10 6.33
CA VAL A 91 -5.02 29.60 7.46
C VAL A 91 -3.96 30.60 7.00
N ALA A 92 -3.25 30.29 5.91
CA ALA A 92 -2.29 31.22 5.33
C ALA A 92 -2.94 32.55 4.94
N ASP A 93 -4.09 32.53 4.25
CA ASP A 93 -4.79 33.76 3.85
C ASP A 93 -5.29 34.57 5.07
N SER A 94 -5.78 33.91 6.12
CA SER A 94 -6.20 34.61 7.35
C SER A 94 -5.03 35.21 8.11
N ASP A 95 -3.89 34.53 8.16
CA ASP A 95 -2.69 35.00 8.85
C ASP A 95 -2.04 36.16 8.07
N TRP A 96 -2.04 36.11 6.74
CA TRP A 96 -1.59 37.21 5.89
C TRP A 96 -2.45 38.47 6.07
N GLY A 97 -3.78 38.32 6.17
CA GLY A 97 -4.69 39.42 6.46
C GLY A 97 -4.39 40.09 7.81
N ALA A 98 -4.23 39.28 8.86
CA ALA A 98 -3.91 39.76 10.21
C ALA A 98 -2.55 40.48 10.28
N ILE A 99 -1.52 39.95 9.61
CA ILE A 99 -0.19 40.57 9.56
C ILE A 99 -0.21 41.87 8.74
N ARG A 100 -0.98 41.93 7.65
CA ARG A 100 -1.12 43.14 6.82
C ARG A 100 -1.82 44.27 7.59
N ASP A 101 -2.91 43.95 8.28
CA ASP A 101 -3.69 44.92 9.04
C ASP A 101 -2.91 45.44 10.26
N ALA A 102 -2.12 44.58 10.92
CA ALA A 102 -1.21 44.98 11.99
C ALA A 102 -0.09 45.94 11.51
N ARG A 103 0.31 45.85 10.23
CA ARG A 103 1.34 46.70 9.62
C ARG A 103 0.80 48.01 9.05
N SER A 104 -0.51 48.11 8.84
CA SER A 104 -1.20 49.31 8.32
C SER A 104 -1.68 50.29 9.40
N SER A 105 -1.52 49.96 10.69
CA SER A 105 -1.87 50.89 11.78
C SER A 105 -0.69 51.83 12.08
N PRO A 106 -0.76 53.14 11.78
CA PRO A 106 0.24 54.09 12.24
C PRO A 106 0.03 54.32 13.74
N LYS A 107 1.08 54.15 14.55
CA LYS A 107 1.06 54.60 15.96
C LYS A 107 0.84 56.11 16.00
N ALA A 108 -0.19 56.51 16.74
CA ALA A 108 -0.48 57.89 17.14
C ALA A 108 0.64 58.48 18.00
#